data_AF-A0A6G1H1F2-F1
#
_entry.id   AF-A0A6G1H1F2-F1
#
_cell.length_a   1.000
_cell.length_b   1.000
_cell.length_c   1.000
_cell.angle_alpha   90.00
_cell.angle_beta   90.00
_cell.angle_gamma   90.00
#
_symmetry.space_group_name_H-M   'P 1'
#
loop_
_entity.id
_entity.type
_entity.pdbx_description
1 polymer ?
#
loop_
_entity_poly.entity_id
_entity_poly.type
_entity_poly.pdbx_seq_one_letter_code
_entity_poly.pdbx_strand_id
1 'polypeptide(L)'
;MASASASRAQEATSQIHFASSADPRALTPRIDALLTSSQPWRLTASRNGLERVVGFKTFKKTWEFMNRVAAECQKAKHHPEWANVYNRVHIRWTTHQPPGLSENDVNMVEFCDRLAEELGQVKVEIVEETLRGLVDTIENEAGDCCAPKKL
;
A
#
# COMPACT_ATOMS: atom_id res chain seq x y z
N MET A 1 26.26 10.12 -12.09
CA MET A 1 24.79 10.31 -12.19
C MET A 1 23.98 9.55 -11.10
N ALA A 2 24.60 9.01 -10.04
CA ALA A 2 23.90 8.31 -8.95
C ALA A 2 23.42 9.22 -7.79
N SER A 3 23.79 10.50 -7.79
CA SER A 3 23.62 11.40 -6.62
C SER A 3 22.24 12.06 -6.52
N ALA A 4 21.55 12.32 -7.64
CA ALA A 4 20.24 12.98 -7.63
C ALA A 4 19.09 12.05 -7.19
N SER A 5 19.22 10.74 -7.41
CA SER A 5 18.16 9.77 -7.05
C SER A 5 18.15 9.44 -5.55
N ALA A 6 19.33 9.38 -4.92
CA ALA A 6 19.46 9.14 -3.48
C ALA A 6 18.99 10.35 -2.65
N SER A 7 19.30 11.57 -3.11
CA SER A 7 18.84 12.82 -2.46
C SER A 7 17.31 12.95 -2.42
N ARG A 8 16.62 12.50 -3.47
CA ARG A 8 15.15 12.58 -3.58
C ARG A 8 14.42 11.55 -2.70
N ALA A 9 15.03 10.39 -2.49
CA ALA A 9 14.51 9.35 -1.59
C ALA A 9 14.64 9.78 -0.12
N GLN A 10 15.78 10.38 0.25
CA GLN A 10 16.04 10.89 1.61
C GLN A 10 15.10 12.04 2.02
N GLU A 11 14.74 12.91 1.08
CA GLU A 11 13.72 13.98 1.29
C GLU A 11 12.29 13.41 1.34
N ALA A 12 12.01 12.33 0.61
CA ALA A 12 10.69 11.71 0.62
C ALA A 12 10.37 11.04 1.96
N THR A 13 11.36 10.56 2.72
CA THR A 13 11.11 9.88 4.00
C THR A 13 11.15 10.78 5.22
N SER A 14 11.65 12.02 5.11
CA SER A 14 11.73 12.98 6.21
C SER A 14 10.39 13.58 6.65
N GLN A 15 9.28 13.23 5.98
CA GLN A 15 7.92 13.66 6.34
C GLN A 15 6.94 12.47 6.49
N ILE A 16 7.39 11.25 6.79
CA ILE A 16 6.46 10.12 7.03
C ILE A 16 5.76 10.29 8.38
N HIS A 17 4.44 10.12 8.41
CA HIS A 17 3.65 10.08 9.63
C HIS A 17 3.52 8.64 10.13
N PHE A 18 4.35 8.28 11.10
CA PHE A 18 4.33 6.96 11.73
C PHE A 18 3.28 6.88 12.83
N ALA A 19 2.67 5.70 12.97
CA ALA A 19 1.82 5.38 14.10
C ALA A 19 2.65 5.42 15.40
N SER A 20 2.03 5.78 16.52
CA SER A 20 2.75 5.87 17.80
C SER A 20 3.33 4.54 18.30
N SER A 21 2.87 3.42 17.73
CA SER A 21 3.37 2.07 18.01
C SER A 21 4.53 1.63 17.11
N ALA A 22 4.91 2.44 16.11
CA ALA A 22 5.94 2.08 15.15
C ALA A 22 7.35 2.44 15.64
N ASP A 23 8.37 1.75 15.11
CA ASP A 23 9.77 2.16 15.19
C ASP A 23 10.22 2.76 13.85
N PRO A 24 10.25 4.11 13.72
CA PRO A 24 10.67 4.76 12.49
C PRO A 24 12.06 4.32 12.01
N ARG A 25 13.00 4.07 12.93
CA ARG A 25 14.38 3.72 12.55
C ARG A 25 14.44 2.36 11.87
N ALA A 26 13.64 1.41 12.34
CA ALA A 26 13.54 0.08 11.75
C ALA A 26 12.76 0.11 10.42
N LEU A 27 11.72 0.94 10.32
CA LEU A 27 10.83 0.97 9.16
C LEU A 27 11.35 1.81 7.98
N THR A 28 12.02 2.92 8.22
CA THR A 28 12.46 3.84 7.16
C THR A 28 13.24 3.15 6.04
N PRO A 29 14.26 2.31 6.30
CA PRO A 29 15.00 1.65 5.22
C PRO A 29 14.15 0.71 4.37
N ARG A 30 13.15 0.06 4.97
CA ARG A 30 12.22 -0.83 4.28
C ARG A 30 11.28 -0.04 3.39
N ILE A 31 10.74 1.07 3.91
CA ILE A 31 9.91 2.00 3.14
C ILE A 31 10.71 2.60 1.98
N ASP A 32 11.96 3.03 2.20
CA ASP A 32 12.85 3.54 1.15
C ASP A 32 13.01 2.54 0.00
N ALA A 33 13.21 1.26 0.31
CA ALA A 33 13.30 0.20 -0.70
C ALA A 33 12.00 0.06 -1.51
N LEU A 34 10.84 0.15 -0.85
CA LEU A 34 9.53 0.08 -1.51
C LEU A 34 9.24 1.28 -2.41
N LEU A 35 9.71 2.47 -2.01
CA LEU A 35 9.55 3.71 -2.78
C LEU A 35 10.49 3.79 -3.99
N THR A 36 11.58 3.02 -3.99
CA THR A 36 12.63 3.06 -5.03
C THR A 36 12.72 1.80 -5.88
N SER A 37 11.79 0.84 -5.69
CA SER A 37 11.75 -0.40 -6.46
C SER A 37 11.42 -0.17 -7.94
N SER A 38 11.55 -1.21 -8.76
CA SER A 38 11.20 -1.16 -10.20
C SER A 38 9.69 -0.95 -10.45
N GLN A 39 8.87 -1.19 -9.41
CA GLN A 39 7.44 -0.97 -9.39
C GLN A 39 7.08 -0.23 -8.09
N PRO A 40 7.41 1.06 -8.01
CA PRO A 40 7.47 1.77 -6.74
C PRO A 40 6.09 1.94 -6.13
N TRP A 41 6.03 1.78 -4.81
CA TRP A 41 4.92 2.28 -4.00
C TRP A 41 5.04 3.80 -3.85
N ARG A 42 3.93 4.44 -3.46
CA ARG A 42 3.89 5.88 -3.20
C ARG A 42 3.37 6.12 -1.80
N LEU A 43 3.85 7.17 -1.15
CA LEU A 43 3.22 7.67 0.07
C LEU A 43 1.87 8.28 -0.29
N THR A 44 0.89 8.06 0.58
CA THR A 44 -0.40 8.78 0.51
C THR A 44 -0.18 10.29 0.64
N ALA A 45 -1.16 11.09 0.22
CA ALA A 45 -1.06 12.55 0.33
C ALA A 45 -0.89 13.02 1.79
N SER A 46 -1.54 12.33 2.73
CA SER A 46 -1.42 12.49 4.18
C SER A 46 -0.13 11.92 4.78
N ARG A 47 0.68 11.22 3.97
CA ARG A 47 1.96 10.59 4.32
C ARG A 47 1.89 9.60 5.49
N ASN A 48 0.69 9.10 5.78
CA ASN A 48 0.38 8.13 6.84
C ASN A 48 0.14 6.71 6.31
N GLY A 49 0.36 6.48 5.01
CA GLY A 49 0.13 5.20 4.36
C GLY A 49 0.98 5.04 3.10
N LEU A 50 0.94 3.83 2.54
CA LEU A 50 1.54 3.50 1.25
C LEU A 50 0.45 3.01 0.30
N GLU A 51 0.47 3.49 -0.94
CA GLU A 51 -0.48 3.13 -1.97
C GLU A 51 0.17 2.81 -3.31
N ARG A 52 -0.51 1.97 -4.09
CA ARG A 52 -0.09 1.60 -5.44
C ARG A 52 -1.25 1.04 -6.26
N VAL A 53 -1.16 1.20 -7.58
CA VAL A 53 -1.99 0.43 -8.54
C VAL A 53 -1.21 -0.80 -9.03
N VAL A 54 -1.77 -1.97 -8.84
CA VAL A 54 -1.25 -3.25 -9.34
C VAL A 54 -2.13 -3.73 -10.49
N GLY A 55 -1.51 -4.10 -11.62
CA GLY A 55 -2.22 -4.58 -12.80
C GLY A 55 -1.85 -5.99 -13.18
N PHE A 56 -2.80 -6.70 -13.77
CA PHE A 56 -2.61 -8.06 -14.29
C PHE A 56 -3.16 -8.19 -15.72
N LYS A 57 -2.87 -9.32 -16.38
CA LYS A 57 -3.37 -9.57 -17.74
C LYS A 57 -4.89 -9.78 -17.81
N THR A 58 -5.52 -10.27 -16.74
CA THR A 58 -6.94 -10.63 -16.73
C THR A 58 -7.56 -10.35 -15.36
N PHE A 59 -8.89 -10.16 -15.33
CA PHE A 59 -9.66 -10.07 -14.09
C PHE A 59 -9.44 -11.27 -13.17
N LYS A 60 -9.38 -12.49 -13.72
CA LYS A 60 -9.13 -13.70 -12.93
C LYS A 60 -7.81 -13.64 -12.17
N LYS A 61 -6.75 -13.12 -12.80
CA LYS A 61 -5.45 -12.93 -12.13
C LYS A 61 -5.48 -11.83 -11.07
N THR A 62 -6.19 -10.74 -11.32
CA THR A 62 -6.40 -9.69 -10.30
C THR A 62 -7.18 -10.23 -9.10
N TRP A 63 -8.22 -11.03 -9.34
CA TRP A 63 -8.99 -11.66 -8.26
C TRP A 63 -8.18 -12.69 -7.47
N GLU A 64 -7.32 -13.46 -8.14
CA GLU A 64 -6.36 -14.37 -7.49
C GLU A 64 -5.42 -13.61 -6.53
N PHE A 65 -4.89 -12.46 -6.96
CA PHE A 65 -4.11 -11.57 -6.11
C PHE A 65 -4.91 -11.10 -4.90
N MET A 66 -6.11 -10.54 -5.12
CA MET A 66 -6.97 -10.04 -4.04
C MET A 66 -7.34 -11.13 -3.03
N ASN A 67 -7.68 -12.34 -3.48
CA ASN A 67 -8.00 -13.46 -2.58
C ASN A 67 -6.82 -13.85 -1.68
N ARG A 68 -5.60 -13.88 -2.24
CA ARG A 68 -4.39 -14.20 -1.47
C ARG A 68 -4.05 -13.09 -0.47
N VAL A 69 -4.26 -11.82 -0.83
CA VAL A 69 -4.15 -10.69 0.11
C VAL A 69 -5.19 -10.82 1.22
N ALA A 70 -6.46 -11.09 0.90
CA ALA A 70 -7.52 -11.23 1.90
C ALA A 70 -7.24 -12.36 2.91
N ALA A 71 -6.70 -13.50 2.46
CA ALA A 71 -6.29 -14.58 3.34
C ALA A 71 -5.16 -14.18 4.29
N GLU A 72 -4.22 -13.34 3.84
CA GLU A 72 -3.14 -12.82 4.69
C GLU A 72 -3.64 -11.74 5.66
N CYS A 73 -4.58 -10.89 5.24
CA CYS A 73 -5.24 -9.91 6.10
C CYS A 73 -5.86 -10.57 7.34
N GLN A 74 -6.50 -11.73 7.16
CA GLN A 74 -7.11 -12.47 8.27
C GLN A 74 -6.08 -12.95 9.30
N LYS A 75 -4.88 -13.32 8.86
CA LYS A 75 -3.78 -13.73 9.77
C LYS A 75 -3.17 -12.52 10.46
N ALA A 76 -2.89 -11.46 9.71
CA ALA A 76 -2.30 -10.23 10.20
C ALA A 76 -3.27 -9.41 11.07
N LYS A 77 -4.59 -9.67 10.96
CA LYS A 77 -5.66 -8.83 11.50
C LYS A 77 -5.53 -7.37 11.08
N HIS A 78 -5.14 -7.17 9.82
CA HIS A 78 -4.88 -5.87 9.23
C HIS A 78 -5.42 -5.86 7.80
N HIS A 79 -6.17 -4.85 7.42
CA HIS A 79 -6.92 -4.83 6.16
C HIS A 79 -6.54 -3.61 5.33
N PRO A 80 -6.51 -3.72 3.99
CA PRO A 80 -6.23 -2.59 3.13
C PRO A 80 -7.48 -1.75 2.88
N GLU A 81 -7.25 -0.54 2.42
CA GLU A 81 -8.22 0.19 1.60
C GLU A 81 -7.93 -0.14 0.13
N TRP A 82 -8.93 -0.63 -0.61
CA TRP A 82 -8.71 -0.94 -2.03
C TRP A 82 -9.93 -0.70 -2.91
N ALA A 83 -9.65 -0.48 -4.19
CA ALA A 83 -10.64 -0.43 -5.25
C ALA A 83 -10.17 -1.29 -6.43
N ASN A 84 -11.06 -2.09 -7.01
CA ASN A 84 -10.76 -2.91 -8.16
C ASN A 84 -11.58 -2.48 -9.37
N VAL A 85 -10.90 -2.30 -10.51
CA VAL A 85 -11.52 -2.08 -11.81
C VAL A 85 -10.92 -3.07 -12.79
N TYR A 86 -11.69 -4.12 -13.11
CA TYR A 86 -11.27 -5.20 -14.00
C TYR A 86 -9.88 -5.75 -13.62
N ASN A 87 -8.89 -5.52 -14.47
CA ASN A 87 -7.55 -6.08 -14.32
C ASN A 87 -6.60 -5.23 -13.46
N ARG A 88 -7.11 -4.20 -12.77
CA ARG A 88 -6.32 -3.28 -11.94
C ARG A 88 -6.89 -3.22 -10.53
N VAL A 89 -6.02 -3.19 -9.54
CA VAL A 89 -6.37 -2.94 -8.13
C VAL A 89 -5.55 -1.77 -7.62
N HIS A 90 -6.22 -0.71 -7.18
CA HIS A 90 -5.59 0.29 -6.32
C HIS A 90 -5.66 -0.24 -4.90
N ILE A 91 -4.51 -0.31 -4.23
CA ILE A 91 -4.40 -0.80 -2.86
C ILE A 91 -3.61 0.20 -2.03
N ARG A 92 -4.12 0.50 -0.83
CA ARG A 92 -3.51 1.37 0.17
C ARG A 92 -3.47 0.65 1.51
N TRP A 93 -2.36 0.83 2.20
CA TRP A 93 -2.13 0.33 3.56
C TRP A 93 -1.83 1.51 4.48
N THR A 94 -2.61 1.61 5.55
CA THR A 94 -2.44 2.57 6.64
C THR A 94 -3.01 1.97 7.93
N THR A 95 -2.48 2.39 9.08
CA THR A 95 -3.05 2.05 10.38
C THR A 95 -3.92 3.20 10.86
N HIS A 96 -5.20 2.94 11.11
CA HIS A 96 -6.14 3.94 11.61
C HIS A 96 -5.99 4.21 13.11
N GLN A 97 -5.56 3.19 13.89
CA GLN A 97 -5.43 3.31 15.34
C GLN A 97 -4.25 2.50 15.90
N PRO A 98 -3.26 3.15 16.55
CA PRO A 98 -3.02 4.60 16.52
C PRO A 98 -2.72 5.07 15.09
N PRO A 99 -3.16 6.27 14.68
CA PRO A 99 -3.09 6.70 13.28
C PRO A 99 -1.65 6.87 12.79
N GLY A 100 -1.34 6.32 11.61
CA GLY A 100 -0.03 6.44 10.95
C GLY A 100 0.44 5.16 10.26
N LEU A 101 1.62 5.21 9.62
CA LEU A 101 2.28 4.00 9.12
C LEU A 101 2.81 3.16 10.28
N SER A 102 2.50 1.87 10.27
CA SER A 102 2.98 0.90 11.25
C SER A 102 3.73 -0.29 10.62
N GLU A 103 4.29 -1.14 11.47
CA GLU A 103 4.92 -2.41 11.08
C GLU A 103 3.96 -3.30 10.27
N ASN A 104 2.68 -3.33 10.62
CA ASN A 104 1.68 -4.14 9.92
C ASN A 104 1.47 -3.63 8.48
N ASP A 105 1.49 -2.32 8.26
CA ASP A 105 1.39 -1.73 6.93
C ASP A 105 2.57 -2.17 6.06
N VAL A 106 3.79 -2.01 6.57
CA VAL A 106 5.01 -2.35 5.83
C VAL A 106 5.05 -3.85 5.51
N ASN A 107 4.68 -4.71 6.46
CA ASN A 107 4.60 -6.17 6.24
C ASN A 107 3.60 -6.53 5.13
N MET A 108 2.43 -5.91 5.14
CA MET A 108 1.40 -6.19 4.14
C MET A 108 1.76 -5.62 2.76
N VAL A 109 2.44 -4.47 2.72
CA VAL A 109 2.97 -3.89 1.48
C VAL A 109 4.03 -4.81 0.86
N GLU A 110 5.00 -5.28 1.65
CA GLU A 110 6.03 -6.22 1.19
C GLU A 110 5.43 -7.57 0.74
N PHE A 111 4.40 -8.07 1.44
CA PHE A 111 3.66 -9.24 1.01
C PHE A 111 3.00 -9.02 -0.35
N CYS A 112 2.31 -7.89 -0.54
CA CYS A 112 1.65 -7.54 -1.79
C CYS A 112 2.68 -7.41 -2.93
N ASP A 113 3.84 -6.81 -2.68
CA ASP A 113 4.88 -6.60 -3.70
C ASP A 113 5.41 -7.94 -4.24
N ARG A 114 5.81 -8.85 -3.34
CA ARG A 114 6.26 -10.20 -3.71
C ARG A 114 5.16 -10.99 -4.43
N LEU A 115 3.93 -10.91 -3.92
CA LEU A 115 2.80 -11.63 -4.50
C LEU A 115 2.47 -11.14 -5.91
N ALA A 116 2.54 -9.83 -6.14
CA ALA A 116 2.28 -9.25 -7.46
C ALA A 116 3.33 -9.69 -8.48
N GLU A 117 4.61 -9.77 -8.09
CA GLU A 117 5.68 -10.33 -8.92
C GLU A 117 5.42 -11.81 -9.25
N GLU A 118 5.12 -12.63 -8.24
CA GLU A 118 4.81 -14.06 -8.40
C GLU A 118 3.65 -14.31 -9.39
N LEU A 119 2.62 -13.45 -9.33
CA LEU A 119 1.43 -13.56 -10.19
C LEU A 119 1.59 -12.91 -11.57
N GLY A 120 2.78 -12.39 -11.89
CA GLY A 120 3.09 -11.83 -13.20
C GLY A 120 2.38 -10.50 -13.47
N GLN A 121 2.48 -9.57 -12.52
CA GLN A 121 2.02 -8.19 -12.69
C GLN A 121 2.51 -7.57 -14.00
N VAL A 122 1.68 -6.70 -14.57
CA VAL A 122 1.99 -5.95 -15.79
C VAL A 122 2.10 -4.46 -15.48
N LYS A 123 2.87 -3.73 -16.29
CA LYS A 123 2.90 -2.26 -16.19
C LYS A 123 1.51 -1.71 -16.44
N VAL A 124 1.04 -0.89 -15.52
CA VAL A 124 -0.21 -0.15 -15.66
C VAL A 124 0.13 1.23 -16.18
N GLU A 125 -0.28 1.53 -17.41
CA GLU A 125 -0.37 2.92 -17.85
C GLU A 125 -1.58 3.54 -17.15
N ILE A 126 -1.31 4.35 -16.13
CA ILE A 126 -2.33 4.94 -15.27
C ILE A 126 -2.91 6.17 -15.99
N VAL A 127 -4.23 6.22 -16.14
CA VAL A 127 -4.95 7.50 -16.27
C VAL A 127 -5.36 7.86 -14.84
N GLU A 128 -4.51 8.65 -14.19
CA GLU A 128 -4.39 8.81 -12.72
C GLU A 128 -5.65 9.33 -12.02
N GLU A 129 -6.51 10.06 -12.75
CA GLU A 129 -7.59 10.83 -12.16
C GLU A 129 -8.80 10.00 -11.72
N THR A 130 -9.22 8.99 -12.49
CA THR A 130 -10.51 8.34 -12.24
C THR A 130 -10.47 7.32 -11.09
N LEU A 131 -9.39 6.55 -10.97
CA LEU A 131 -9.24 5.55 -9.90
C LEU A 131 -8.91 6.18 -8.55
N ARG A 132 -8.13 7.28 -8.55
CA ARG A 132 -7.77 7.98 -7.31
C ARG A 132 -8.99 8.62 -6.65
N GLY A 133 -9.86 9.27 -7.43
CA GLY A 133 -11.09 9.87 -6.89
C GLY A 133 -12.06 8.86 -6.25
N LEU A 134 -12.12 7.62 -6.75
CA LEU A 134 -12.89 6.54 -6.12
C LEU A 134 -12.32 6.13 -4.75
N VAL A 135 -11.00 6.12 -4.61
CA VAL A 135 -10.32 5.71 -3.37
C VAL A 135 -10.41 6.80 -2.30
N ASP A 136 -10.25 8.06 -2.68
CA ASP A 136 -10.39 9.20 -1.75
C ASP A 136 -11.81 9.26 -1.15
N THR A 137 -12.81 8.70 -1.83
CA THR A 137 -14.17 8.55 -1.29
C THR A 137 -14.24 7.44 -0.22
N ILE A 138 -13.56 6.31 -0.43
CA ILE A 138 -13.52 5.16 0.50
C ILE A 138 -12.84 5.53 1.83
N GLU A 139 -11.81 6.38 1.80
CA GLU A 139 -11.08 6.85 3.00
C GLU A 139 -12.01 7.46 4.06
N ASN A 140 -13.04 8.20 3.61
CA ASN A 140 -14.02 8.81 4.50
C ASN A 140 -14.95 7.79 5.20
N GLU A 141 -15.01 6.55 4.71
CA GLU A 141 -15.92 5.50 5.21
C GLU A 141 -15.20 4.39 6.00
N ALA A 142 -13.86 4.27 5.89
CA ALA A 142 -13.08 3.16 6.43
C ALA A 142 -12.77 3.21 7.95
N GLY A 143 -13.32 4.19 8.67
CA GLY A 143 -12.92 4.55 10.05
C GLY A 143 -13.02 3.48 11.14
N ASP A 144 -13.54 2.27 10.84
CA ASP A 144 -13.76 1.22 11.85
C ASP A 144 -13.27 -0.18 11.43
N CYS A 145 -12.43 -0.29 10.39
CA CYS A 145 -11.97 -1.58 9.85
C CYS A 145 -11.01 -2.36 10.79
N CYS A 146 -10.37 -1.68 11.75
CA CYS A 146 -9.34 -2.25 12.63
C CYS A 146 -9.84 -2.64 14.04
N ALA A 147 -11.09 -2.35 14.39
CA ALA A 147 -11.65 -2.74 15.67
C ALA A 147 -12.17 -4.20 15.65
N PRO A 148 -11.93 -5.01 16.69
CA PRO A 148 -12.57 -6.31 16.79
C PRO A 148 -14.09 -6.11 16.84
N LYS A 149 -14.82 -6.65 15.86
CA LYS A 149 -16.28 -6.66 15.87
C LYS A 149 -16.74 -7.40 17.12
N LYS A 150 -17.41 -6.69 18.04
CA LYS A 150 -18.13 -7.35 19.14
C LYS A 150 -19.25 -8.19 18.50
N LEU A 151 -19.20 -9.49 18.69
CA LEU A 151 -20.29 -10.42 18.37
C LEU A 151 -21.46 -10.21 19.34
#